data_AF-A0A8T4J066-F1
#
_entry.id   AF-A0A8T4J066-F1
#
_cell.length_a   1.000
_cell.length_b   1.000
_cell.length_c   1.000
_cell.angle_alpha   90.00
_cell.angle_beta   90.00
_cell.angle_gamma   90.00
#
_symmetry.space_group_name_H-M   'P 1'
#
loop_
_entity.id
_entity.type
_entity.pdbx_description
1 polymer ?
#
loop_
_entity_poly.entity_id
_entity_poly.type
_entity_poly.pdbx_seq_one_letter_code
_entity_poly.pdbx_strand_id
1 'polypeptide(L)'
;MTDSRTSIERAHALDGTARAIEAHYRDWASTYDRDVLGERYDAPEFMCELFVELSAQWPRGARERASLLDAGCGTGLIGAALARHGRYALDGFDLSEEMVERARGTGA
;
A
#
# COMPACT_ATOMS: atom_id res chain seq x y z
N MET A 1 3.32 -14.30 18.66
CA MET A 1 2.92 -12.89 18.44
C MET A 1 4.20 -12.10 18.23
N THR A 2 4.51 -11.77 16.98
CA THR A 2 5.55 -10.80 16.65
C THR A 2 5.11 -9.43 17.17
N ASP A 3 6.00 -8.77 17.90
CA ASP A 3 5.81 -7.39 18.36
C ASP A 3 5.86 -6.46 17.13
N SER A 4 4.83 -5.63 16.93
CA SER A 4 4.71 -4.73 15.77
C SER A 4 5.94 -3.84 15.62
N ARG A 5 6.50 -3.38 16.74
CA ARG A 5 7.75 -2.60 16.77
C ARG A 5 8.94 -3.37 16.22
N THR A 6 9.05 -4.66 16.53
CA THR A 6 10.18 -5.48 16.06
C THR A 6 10.16 -5.63 14.54
N SER A 7 8.99 -5.78 13.91
CA SER A 7 8.89 -5.85 12.44
C SER A 7 9.30 -4.52 11.79
N ILE A 8 8.79 -3.40 12.30
CA ILE A 8 9.09 -2.06 11.77
C ILE A 8 10.57 -1.69 11.96
N GLU A 9 11.14 -1.96 13.12
CA GLU A 9 12.57 -1.74 13.38
C GLU A 9 13.45 -2.56 12.43
N ARG A 10 13.09 -3.82 12.17
CA ARG A 10 13.79 -4.64 11.19
C ARG A 10 13.67 -4.08 9.78
N ALA A 11 12.49 -3.59 9.39
CA ALA A 11 12.30 -2.95 8.08
C ALA A 11 13.24 -1.75 7.89
N HIS A 12 13.41 -0.92 8.92
CA HIS A 12 14.34 0.22 8.88
C HIS A 12 15.83 -0.17 8.90
N ALA A 13 16.16 -1.37 9.35
CA ALA A 13 17.53 -1.89 9.41
C ALA A 13 17.97 -2.63 8.13
N LEU A 14 17.07 -2.82 7.15
CA LEU A 14 17.39 -3.44 5.87
C LEU A 14 18.39 -2.59 5.07
N ASP A 15 19.34 -3.25 4.41
CA ASP A 15 20.47 -2.61 3.73
C ASP A 15 20.23 -2.31 2.24
N GLY A 16 19.01 -2.52 1.75
CA GLY A 16 18.67 -2.39 0.33
C GLY A 16 18.79 -3.69 -0.48
N THR A 17 19.28 -4.79 0.12
CA THR A 17 19.38 -6.09 -0.56
C THR A 17 17.97 -6.60 -0.89
N ALA A 18 17.63 -6.68 -2.18
CA ALA A 18 16.30 -7.07 -2.65
C ALA A 18 15.80 -8.38 -2.01
N ARG A 19 16.64 -9.41 -1.94
CA ARG A 19 16.26 -10.69 -1.33
C ARG A 19 15.97 -10.59 0.17
N ALA A 20 16.70 -9.74 0.89
CA ALA A 20 16.47 -9.52 2.31
C ALA A 20 15.17 -8.75 2.55
N ILE A 21 14.90 -7.74 1.71
CA ILE A 21 13.65 -6.96 1.71
C ILE A 21 12.46 -7.89 1.43
N GLU A 22 12.54 -8.65 0.34
CA GLU A 22 11.50 -9.61 -0.07
C GLU A 22 11.19 -10.60 1.06
N ALA A 23 12.22 -11.23 1.65
CA ALA A 23 12.04 -12.19 2.73
C ALA A 23 11.39 -11.57 3.97
N HIS A 24 11.82 -10.36 4.35
CA HIS A 24 11.25 -9.65 5.50
C HIS A 24 9.76 -9.35 5.30
N TYR A 25 9.38 -8.80 4.15
CA TYR A 25 8.00 -8.46 3.87
C TYR A 25 7.13 -9.69 3.61
N ARG A 26 7.66 -10.76 3.00
CA ARG A 26 6.98 -12.07 2.95
C ARG A 26 6.55 -12.56 4.33
N ASP A 27 7.48 -12.58 5.28
CA ASP A 27 7.22 -13.07 6.64
C ASP A 27 6.24 -12.17 7.40
N TRP A 28 6.23 -10.87 7.08
CA TRP A 28 5.39 -9.87 7.73
C TRP A 28 3.99 -9.73 7.11
N ALA A 29 3.78 -10.17 5.87
CA ALA A 29 2.56 -9.93 5.09
C ALA A 29 1.25 -10.30 5.82
N SER A 30 1.26 -11.39 6.60
CA SER A 30 0.05 -11.84 7.31
C SER A 30 -0.38 -10.97 8.48
N THR A 31 0.52 -10.14 9.01
CA THR A 31 0.25 -9.26 10.14
C THR A 31 0.50 -7.78 9.87
N TYR A 32 1.02 -7.46 8.69
CA TYR A 32 1.40 -6.12 8.27
C TYR A 32 0.35 -5.06 8.63
N ASP A 33 -0.87 -5.19 8.10
CA ASP A 33 -1.95 -4.22 8.30
C ASP A 33 -2.21 -3.95 9.79
N ARG A 34 -2.33 -5.02 10.60
CA ARG A 34 -2.57 -4.88 12.04
C ARG A 34 -1.42 -4.12 12.70
N ASP A 35 -0.19 -4.46 12.36
CA ASP A 35 1.00 -3.91 13.00
C ASP A 35 1.17 -2.43 12.63
N VAL A 36 1.01 -2.05 11.36
CA VAL A 36 1.13 -0.64 10.91
C VAL A 36 -0.05 0.22 11.36
N LEU A 37 -1.27 -0.31 11.37
CA LEU A 37 -2.44 0.40 11.91
C LEU A 37 -2.32 0.62 13.42
N GLY A 38 -1.72 -0.34 14.14
CA GLY A 38 -1.40 -0.21 15.57
C GLY A 38 -0.46 0.96 15.87
N GLU A 39 0.46 1.26 14.95
CA GLU A 39 1.37 2.41 15.03
C GLU A 39 0.81 3.67 14.34
N ARG A 40 -0.49 3.70 14.02
CA ARG A 40 -1.19 4.84 13.38
C ARG A 40 -0.57 5.25 12.04
N TYR A 41 -0.13 4.27 11.25
CA TYR A 41 0.31 4.51 9.89
C TYR A 41 -0.88 4.96 9.03
N ASP A 42 -0.90 6.25 8.69
CA ASP A 42 -2.03 6.91 8.00
C ASP A 42 -1.67 7.37 6.58
N ALA A 43 -0.50 6.98 6.08
CA ALA A 43 -0.05 7.38 4.75
C ALA A 43 -1.00 6.94 3.60
N PRO A 44 -1.65 5.76 3.63
CA PRO A 44 -2.57 5.38 2.55
C PRO A 44 -3.77 6.33 2.39
N GLU A 45 -4.36 6.75 3.52
CA GLU A 45 -5.45 7.72 3.57
C GLU A 45 -4.98 9.09 3.06
N PHE A 46 -3.90 9.60 3.66
CA PHE A 46 -3.32 10.88 3.32
C PHE A 46 -2.97 11.00 1.83
N MET A 47 -2.38 9.95 1.25
CA MET A 47 -2.03 9.91 -0.17
C MET A 47 -3.27 9.95 -1.07
N CYS A 48 -4.35 9.26 -0.69
CA CYS A 48 -5.61 9.29 -1.45
C CYS A 48 -6.28 10.65 -1.39
N GLU A 49 -6.32 11.28 -0.20
CA GLU A 49 -6.86 12.63 -0.03
C GLU A 49 -6.09 13.65 -0.86
N LEU A 50 -4.75 13.61 -0.79
CA LEU A 50 -3.87 14.47 -1.57
C LEU A 50 -4.08 14.28 -3.08
N PHE A 51 -4.20 13.03 -3.55
CA PHE A 51 -4.49 12.75 -4.95
C PHE A 51 -5.84 13.35 -5.38
N VAL A 52 -6.89 13.19 -4.57
CA VAL A 52 -8.22 13.75 -4.86
C VAL A 52 -8.17 15.28 -4.90
N GLU A 53 -7.47 15.92 -3.96
CA GLU A 53 -7.31 17.37 -3.93
C GLU A 53 -6.58 17.89 -5.17
N LEU A 54 -5.43 17.32 -5.49
CA LEU A 54 -4.61 17.75 -6.63
C LEU A 54 -5.31 17.50 -7.97
N SER A 55 -6.09 16.42 -8.08
CA SER A 55 -6.84 16.09 -9.28
C SER A 55 -8.17 16.84 -9.43
N ALA A 56 -8.62 17.59 -8.41
CA ALA A 56 -9.85 18.38 -8.47
C ALA A 56 -9.80 19.49 -9.54
N GLN A 57 -8.59 19.96 -9.87
CA GLN A 57 -8.36 20.99 -10.89
C GLN A 57 -8.31 20.41 -12.31
N TRP A 58 -8.33 19.09 -12.46
CA TRP A 58 -8.25 18.45 -13.77
C TRP A 58 -9.56 18.65 -14.55
N PRO A 59 -9.50 18.53 -15.90
CA PRO A 59 -10.72 18.56 -16.70
C PRO A 59 -11.75 17.55 -16.22
N ARG A 60 -13.04 17.91 -16.30
CA ARG A 60 -14.16 17.06 -15.87
C ARG A 60 -14.04 15.65 -16.48
N GLY A 61 -14.12 14.63 -15.62
CA GLY A 61 -14.04 13.22 -16.03
C GLY A 61 -12.62 12.69 -16.26
N ALA A 62 -11.58 13.52 -16.19
CA ALA A 62 -10.21 13.08 -16.45
C ALA A 62 -9.69 12.14 -15.34
N ARG A 63 -10.01 12.46 -14.08
CA ARG A 63 -9.63 11.66 -12.91
C ARG A 63 -10.19 10.25 -12.97
N GLU A 64 -11.46 10.09 -13.36
CA GLU A 64 -12.13 8.79 -13.50
C GLU A 64 -11.61 7.94 -14.67
N ARG A 65 -10.90 8.57 -15.61
CA ARG A 65 -10.25 7.89 -16.75
C ARG A 65 -8.75 7.68 -16.54
N ALA A 66 -8.21 8.13 -15.43
CA ALA A 66 -6.79 7.99 -15.14
C ALA A 66 -6.45 6.52 -14.84
N SER A 67 -5.36 6.04 -15.44
CA SER A 67 -4.69 4.82 -15.01
C SER A 67 -3.69 5.17 -13.92
N LEU A 68 -3.75 4.44 -12.82
CA LEU A 68 -2.93 4.67 -11.62
C LEU A 68 -2.04 3.44 -11.41
N LEU A 69 -0.83 3.68 -10.88
CA LEU A 69 0.14 2.64 -10.56
C LEU A 69 0.57 2.80 -9.10
N ASP A 70 0.33 1.78 -8.28
CA ASP A 70 0.85 1.66 -6.93
C ASP A 70 2.15 0.85 -6.92
N ALA A 71 3.28 1.56 -6.91
CA ALA A 71 4.61 0.97 -6.95
C ALA A 71 5.10 0.66 -5.53
N GLY A 72 5.12 -0.63 -5.17
CA GLY A 72 5.27 -1.07 -3.78
C GLY A 72 3.91 -1.14 -3.08
N CYS A 73 2.94 -1.81 -3.71
CA CYS A 73 1.55 -1.80 -3.26
C CYS A 73 1.32 -2.52 -1.92
N GLY A 74 2.31 -3.28 -1.43
CA GLY A 74 2.22 -4.02 -0.17
C GLY A 74 0.97 -4.90 -0.15
N THR A 75 0.23 -4.82 0.96
CA THR A 75 -1.05 -5.52 1.16
C THR A 75 -2.25 -4.82 0.52
N GLY A 76 -2.04 -3.76 -0.27
CA GLY A 76 -3.10 -3.07 -1.01
C GLY A 76 -3.85 -1.98 -0.22
N LEU A 77 -3.25 -1.44 0.86
CA LEU A 77 -3.90 -0.41 1.69
C LEU A 77 -4.26 0.85 0.89
N ILE A 78 -3.44 1.27 -0.07
CA ILE A 78 -3.74 2.41 -0.95
C ILE A 78 -4.95 2.11 -1.84
N GLY A 79 -5.00 0.93 -2.45
CA GLY A 79 -6.15 0.52 -3.28
C GLY A 79 -7.45 0.52 -2.48
N ALA A 80 -7.45 -0.06 -1.28
CA ALA A 80 -8.59 -0.07 -0.38
C ALA A 80 -9.00 1.35 0.05
N ALA A 81 -8.02 2.21 0.35
CA ALA A 81 -8.27 3.60 0.70
C ALA A 81 -8.89 4.36 -0.48
N LEU A 82 -8.34 4.20 -1.68
CA LEU A 82 -8.73 4.90 -2.89
C LEU A 82 -10.15 4.52 -3.35
N ALA A 83 -10.56 3.27 -3.15
CA ALA A 83 -11.91 2.77 -3.49
C ALA A 83 -13.03 3.58 -2.81
N ARG A 84 -12.75 4.22 -1.66
CA ARG A 84 -13.71 5.11 -0.96
C ARG A 84 -13.91 6.46 -1.67
N HIS A 85 -13.01 6.85 -2.57
CA HIS A 85 -13.07 8.10 -3.34
C HIS A 85 -13.55 7.93 -4.79
N GLY A 86 -13.87 6.69 -5.18
CA GLY A 86 -14.33 6.33 -6.52
C GLY A 86 -13.69 5.05 -7.01
N ARG A 87 -14.06 4.65 -8.23
CA ARG A 87 -13.46 3.50 -8.91
C ARG A 87 -12.44 3.98 -9.92
N TYR A 88 -11.25 3.40 -9.88
CA TYR A 88 -10.12 3.78 -10.73
C TYR A 88 -9.58 2.56 -11.45
N ALA A 89 -8.90 2.78 -12.57
CA ALA A 89 -8.05 1.75 -13.16
C ALA A 89 -6.72 1.76 -12.38
N LEU A 90 -6.57 0.85 -11.44
CA LEU A 90 -5.39 0.76 -10.57
C LEU A 90 -4.63 -0.54 -10.87
N ASP A 91 -3.35 -0.38 -11.24
CA ASP A 91 -2.39 -1.47 -11.27
C ASP A 91 -1.44 -1.34 -10.06
N GLY A 92 -0.87 -2.44 -9.62
CA GLY A 92 0.09 -2.43 -8.52
C GLY A 92 1.09 -3.57 -8.62
N PHE A 93 2.27 -3.35 -8.06
CA PHE A 93 3.27 -4.41 -7.89
C PHE A 93 3.98 -4.23 -6.56
N ASP A 94 4.43 -5.34 -6.00
CA ASP A 94 5.31 -5.39 -4.85
C ASP A 94 6.40 -6.43 -5.09
N LEU A 95 7.50 -6.33 -4.36
CA LEU A 95 8.58 -7.31 -4.43
C LEU A 95 8.15 -8.64 -3.80
N SER A 96 7.28 -8.61 -2.77
CA SER A 96 6.76 -9.82 -2.12
C SER A 96 5.46 -10.27 -2.77
N GLU A 97 5.45 -11.51 -3.28
CA GLU A 97 4.23 -12.14 -3.82
C GLU A 97 3.15 -12.30 -2.74
N GLU A 98 3.50 -12.61 -1.50
CA GLU A 98 2.58 -12.73 -0.38
C GLU A 98 1.88 -11.41 -0.04
N MET A 99 2.58 -10.29 -0.21
CA MET A 99 1.99 -8.95 -0.10
C MET A 99 0.96 -8.73 -1.22
N VAL A 100 1.32 -9.04 -2.47
CA VAL A 100 0.42 -8.91 -3.63
C VAL A 100 -0.81 -9.82 -3.50
N GLU A 101 -0.67 -11.03 -2.99
CA GLU A 101 -1.80 -11.94 -2.73
C GLU A 101 -2.80 -11.33 -1.75
N ARG A 102 -2.32 -10.64 -0.70
CA ARG A 102 -3.17 -9.89 0.23
C ARG A 102 -3.84 -8.71 -0.47
N ALA A 103 -3.09 -7.97 -1.28
CA ALA A 103 -3.61 -6.83 -2.04
C ALA A 103 -4.78 -7.23 -2.96
N ARG A 104 -4.68 -8.37 -3.65
CA ARG A 104 -5.78 -8.91 -4.49
C ARG A 104 -7.06 -9.17 -3.70
N GLY A 105 -6.94 -9.48 -2.41
CA GLY A 105 -8.08 -9.68 -1.51
C GLY A 105 -8.85 -8.41 -1.17
N THR A 106 -8.29 -7.22 -1.44
CA THR A 106 -8.96 -5.93 -1.17
C THR A 106 -10.05 -5.59 -2.19
N GLY A 107 -10.01 -6.20 -3.39
CA GLY A 107 -10.95 -5.92 -4.47
C GLY A 107 -10.75 -4.55 -5.15
N ALA A 108 -9.62 -3.88 -4.87
CA ALA A 108 -9.19 -2.66 -5.55
C ALA A 108 -8.59 -2.94 -6.94
#